data_AF-A0AB37RJU1-F1
#
_entry.id   AF-A0AB37RJU1-F1
#
_cell.length_a   1.000
_cell.length_b   1.000
_cell.length_c   1.000
_cell.angle_alpha   90.00
_cell.angle_beta   90.00
_cell.angle_gamma   90.00
#
_symmetry.space_group_name_H-M   'P 1'
#
loop_
_entity.id
_entity.type
_entity.pdbx_description
1 polymer ?
#
loop_
_entity_poly.entity_id
_entity_poly.type
_entity_poly.pdbx_seq_one_letter_code
_entity_poly.pdbx_strand_id
1 'polypeptide(L)'
;VPGGDAKIRSMQQQLNHDYQAYTGILPCDGIYQRDTNTALIYALQAEEGLSVDTATGYYGPSTKTKTPTVTQGQKNNFVRILQWGLYVNNKVYTGSFDGSYGTAVVNAVSSFATTMALSSTNGASAGIDVFMSLLTSAGNPDRSAIACDTSFQLNATRVSTLKKAGYSIVGRYLTGSVGSGSTERAKNLTATEVQTITSAGLALFPIFQDGASDDQAYFTSTRGTADGHKAGQAAKRLGFPTNTVIYFAVDADIQAGDISGSATPYFKAVQSSVASYGYQTGIYGTRNVAQTIIAAGFATKAFVSDMSTGYSGNLGFAIPKAWGFDQFSEISIGDFAIDKVATTSSRQTAVKELSPEKYGTSDDLNKVNNVIQSLADGTNIFHLFKGIKVTAAGDIYTVNTLFATITLSVDFEGDISTEGGLAKTTYNINNHKVDFTFDGPVQKVIEQNKLAFDPNSLLAQISAIGGKIEAGDITTTSNISAGDHVLTLQLKSTIEHKGQDNTTYDLGYAITLKIHMHKYNGSTVPVGVSATDVEKYNSNLDTIFKAAKDTAKFALSIENYRSTLLSSVLESLPKAPDPGTVIGYELDATIIFVGILALAIAA
;
A
#
# COMPACT_ATOMS: atom_id res chain seq x y z
N VAL A 1 6.46 -17.63 -38.88
CA VAL A 1 7.31 -16.44 -38.63
C VAL A 1 8.54 -16.84 -37.81
N PRO A 2 9.66 -16.08 -37.82
CA PRO A 2 10.79 -16.32 -36.92
C PRO A 2 10.30 -16.41 -35.46
N GLY A 3 10.82 -17.36 -34.68
CA GLY A 3 10.43 -17.56 -33.28
C GLY A 3 9.11 -18.32 -33.05
N GLY A 4 8.32 -18.62 -34.08
CA GLY A 4 7.06 -19.35 -33.94
C GLY A 4 7.24 -20.86 -33.73
N ASP A 5 6.57 -21.41 -32.71
CA ASP A 5 6.61 -22.82 -32.36
C ASP A 5 5.78 -23.68 -33.33
N ALA A 6 6.37 -24.77 -33.84
CA ALA A 6 5.75 -25.63 -34.83
C ALA A 6 4.50 -26.36 -34.32
N LYS A 7 4.46 -26.76 -33.04
CA LYS A 7 3.27 -27.41 -32.46
C LYS A 7 2.15 -26.40 -32.20
N ILE A 8 2.48 -25.18 -31.77
CA ILE A 8 1.48 -24.10 -31.68
C ILE A 8 0.91 -23.80 -33.05
N ARG A 9 1.75 -23.75 -34.10
CA ARG A 9 1.29 -23.57 -35.48
C ARG A 9 0.32 -24.66 -35.92
N SER A 10 0.65 -25.93 -35.67
CA SER A 10 -0.25 -27.05 -36.00
C SER A 10 -1.57 -26.98 -35.24
N MET A 11 -1.53 -26.58 -33.96
CA MET A 11 -2.74 -26.31 -33.17
C MET A 11 -3.57 -25.17 -33.78
N GLN A 12 -2.96 -24.04 -34.15
CA GLN A 12 -3.66 -22.91 -34.79
C GLN A 12 -4.31 -23.32 -36.11
N GLN A 13 -3.61 -24.11 -36.93
CA GLN A 13 -4.15 -24.65 -38.19
C GLN A 13 -5.34 -25.58 -37.94
N GLN A 14 -5.26 -26.43 -36.92
CA GLN A 14 -6.35 -27.32 -36.54
C GLN A 14 -7.55 -26.53 -35.98
N LEU A 15 -7.33 -25.50 -35.16
CA LEU A 15 -8.38 -24.61 -34.67
C LEU A 15 -9.11 -23.94 -35.84
N ASN A 16 -8.36 -23.40 -36.82
CA ASN A 16 -8.95 -22.82 -38.02
C ASN A 16 -9.74 -23.85 -38.84
N HIS A 17 -9.26 -25.09 -38.97
CA HIS A 17 -9.95 -26.14 -39.73
C HIS A 17 -11.25 -26.58 -39.04
N ASP A 18 -11.21 -26.84 -37.73
CA ASP A 18 -12.32 -27.46 -36.99
C ASP A 18 -13.37 -26.43 -36.54
N TYR A 19 -12.96 -25.19 -36.25
CA TYR A 19 -13.82 -24.19 -35.60
C TYR A 19 -13.92 -22.88 -36.40
N GLN A 20 -13.63 -22.89 -37.70
CA GLN A 20 -13.72 -21.71 -38.59
C GLN A 20 -15.03 -20.94 -38.46
N ALA A 21 -16.15 -21.65 -38.28
CA ALA A 21 -17.48 -21.05 -38.18
C ALA A 21 -17.64 -20.15 -36.94
N TYR A 22 -16.83 -20.37 -35.90
CA TYR A 22 -16.84 -19.60 -34.66
C TYR A 22 -15.82 -18.46 -34.67
N THR A 23 -14.62 -18.70 -35.22
CA THR A 23 -13.48 -17.78 -35.10
C THR A 23 -13.14 -17.02 -36.37
N GLY A 24 -13.66 -17.44 -37.52
CA GLY A 24 -13.07 -17.10 -38.82
C GLY A 24 -11.68 -17.72 -38.99
N ILE A 25 -10.85 -17.10 -39.83
CA ILE A 25 -9.45 -17.51 -40.06
C ILE A 25 -8.52 -16.63 -39.24
N LEU A 26 -7.74 -17.24 -38.34
CA LEU A 26 -6.73 -16.57 -37.52
C LEU A 26 -5.29 -16.89 -37.98
N PRO A 27 -4.28 -16.07 -37.63
CA PRO A 27 -2.89 -16.37 -37.95
C PRO A 27 -2.42 -17.73 -37.41
N CYS A 28 -1.70 -18.47 -38.25
CA CYS A 28 -1.03 -19.73 -37.90
C CYS A 28 0.49 -19.53 -37.83
N ASP A 29 0.91 -18.53 -37.07
CA ASP A 29 2.30 -18.07 -37.02
C ASP A 29 3.17 -18.91 -36.08
N GLY A 30 2.57 -19.66 -35.16
CA GLY A 30 3.21 -20.43 -34.10
C GLY A 30 3.40 -19.64 -32.80
N ILE A 31 2.76 -18.48 -32.64
CA ILE A 31 2.84 -17.63 -31.45
C ILE A 31 1.51 -17.70 -30.69
N TYR A 32 1.56 -18.14 -29.43
CA TYR A 32 0.38 -18.09 -28.58
C TYR A 32 0.11 -16.66 -28.12
N GLN A 33 -1.07 -16.16 -28.42
CA GLN A 33 -1.49 -14.79 -28.15
C GLN A 33 -2.98 -14.75 -27.81
N ARG A 34 -3.48 -13.56 -27.46
CA ARG A 34 -4.89 -13.35 -27.07
C ARG A 34 -5.87 -14.02 -28.03
N ASP A 35 -5.73 -13.81 -29.34
CA ASP A 35 -6.65 -14.37 -30.34
C ASP A 35 -6.63 -15.90 -30.37
N THR A 36 -5.46 -16.52 -30.18
CA THR A 36 -5.36 -17.99 -30.09
C THR A 36 -5.98 -18.53 -28.78
N ASN A 37 -5.87 -17.79 -27.67
CA ASN A 37 -6.57 -18.13 -26.42
C ASN A 37 -8.09 -18.02 -26.58
N THR A 38 -8.57 -16.95 -27.22
CA THR A 38 -9.99 -16.77 -27.54
C THR A 38 -10.50 -17.89 -28.44
N ALA A 39 -9.72 -18.31 -29.45
CA ALA A 39 -10.06 -19.44 -30.31
C ALA A 39 -10.15 -20.77 -29.54
N LEU A 40 -9.29 -21.00 -28.55
CA LEU A 40 -9.39 -22.17 -27.66
C LEU A 40 -10.70 -22.16 -26.84
N ILE A 41 -11.14 -20.99 -26.37
CA ILE A 41 -12.41 -20.87 -25.65
C ILE A 41 -13.58 -21.10 -26.59
N TYR A 42 -13.54 -20.57 -27.82
CA TYR A 42 -14.53 -20.89 -28.85
C TYR A 42 -14.60 -22.39 -29.16
N ALA A 43 -13.45 -23.06 -29.27
CA ALA A 43 -13.41 -24.52 -29.45
C ALA A 43 -14.10 -25.25 -28.28
N LEU A 44 -13.84 -24.85 -27.04
CA LEU A 44 -14.54 -25.40 -25.88
C LEU A 44 -16.06 -25.18 -25.97
N GLN A 45 -16.50 -23.96 -26.27
CA GLN A 45 -17.91 -23.60 -26.40
C GLN A 45 -18.63 -24.37 -27.52
N ALA A 46 -17.94 -24.61 -28.65
CA ALA A 46 -18.45 -25.40 -29.75
C ALA A 46 -18.68 -26.87 -29.32
N GLU A 47 -17.70 -27.47 -28.62
CA GLU A 47 -17.82 -28.83 -28.11
C GLU A 47 -18.87 -28.95 -26.98
N GLU A 48 -19.09 -27.89 -26.20
CA GLU A 48 -20.20 -27.74 -25.24
C GLU A 48 -21.58 -27.60 -25.92
N GLY A 49 -21.63 -27.55 -27.25
CA GLY A 49 -22.84 -27.43 -28.06
C GLY A 49 -23.48 -26.04 -28.03
N LEU A 50 -22.70 -24.98 -27.80
CA LEU A 50 -23.18 -23.61 -28.02
C LEU A 50 -23.18 -23.30 -29.53
N SER A 51 -24.24 -22.66 -30.01
CA SER A 51 -24.31 -22.23 -31.42
C SER A 51 -23.31 -21.11 -31.70
N VAL A 52 -22.99 -20.90 -32.97
CA VAL A 52 -22.14 -19.79 -33.43
C VAL A 52 -22.67 -18.42 -32.97
N ASP A 53 -23.99 -18.25 -32.87
CA ASP A 53 -24.62 -17.00 -32.42
C ASP A 53 -24.57 -16.81 -30.89
N THR A 54 -24.33 -17.88 -30.13
CA THR A 54 -24.31 -17.88 -28.66
C THR A 54 -22.89 -17.89 -28.11
N ALA A 55 -21.96 -18.53 -28.80
CA ALA A 55 -20.56 -18.58 -28.41
C ALA A 55 -19.92 -17.18 -28.51
N THR A 56 -19.05 -16.85 -27.56
CA THR A 56 -18.48 -15.50 -27.42
C THR A 56 -16.96 -15.49 -27.29
N GLY A 57 -16.33 -16.66 -27.16
CA GLY A 57 -14.90 -16.76 -26.82
C GLY A 57 -14.58 -16.28 -25.41
N TYR A 58 -15.60 -15.93 -24.62
CA TYR A 58 -15.49 -15.58 -23.20
C TYR A 58 -15.94 -16.74 -22.32
N TYR A 59 -15.15 -17.05 -21.29
CA TYR A 59 -15.44 -18.12 -20.34
C TYR A 59 -16.46 -17.65 -19.28
N GLY A 60 -17.69 -17.40 -19.72
CA GLY A 60 -18.79 -16.92 -18.88
C GLY A 60 -19.61 -18.03 -18.19
N PRO A 61 -20.73 -17.67 -17.56
CA PRO A 61 -21.58 -18.61 -16.81
C PRO A 61 -22.06 -19.83 -17.62
N SER A 62 -22.43 -19.64 -18.90
CA SER A 62 -22.85 -20.74 -19.77
C SER A 62 -21.72 -21.73 -20.03
N THR A 63 -20.51 -21.24 -20.33
CA THR A 63 -19.31 -22.08 -20.49
C THR A 63 -19.01 -22.82 -19.20
N LYS A 64 -18.93 -22.12 -18.06
CA LYS A 64 -18.72 -22.73 -16.73
C LYS A 64 -19.67 -23.89 -16.45
N THR A 65 -20.96 -23.70 -16.73
CA THR A 65 -22.00 -24.70 -16.45
C THR A 65 -21.85 -25.94 -17.33
N LYS A 66 -21.38 -25.77 -18.57
CA LYS A 66 -21.27 -26.84 -19.57
C LYS A 66 -19.90 -27.50 -19.61
N THR A 67 -18.89 -26.92 -18.96
CA THR A 67 -17.52 -27.46 -18.95
C THR A 67 -17.50 -28.88 -18.41
N PRO A 68 -16.98 -29.85 -19.19
CA PRO A 68 -17.03 -31.24 -18.80
C PRO A 68 -15.94 -31.59 -17.77
N THR A 69 -16.11 -32.74 -17.13
CA THR A 69 -14.99 -33.46 -16.53
C THR A 69 -14.55 -34.57 -17.47
N VAL A 70 -13.31 -34.47 -17.96
CA VAL A 70 -12.68 -35.54 -18.76
C VAL A 70 -11.79 -36.42 -17.89
N THR A 71 -11.73 -37.71 -18.18
CA THR A 71 -11.04 -38.71 -17.36
C THR A 71 -10.11 -39.60 -18.18
N GLN A 72 -9.14 -40.23 -17.51
CA GLN A 72 -8.25 -41.21 -18.12
C GLN A 72 -9.03 -42.27 -18.93
N GLY A 73 -8.51 -42.59 -20.12
CA GLY A 73 -9.11 -43.56 -21.04
C GLY A 73 -10.10 -42.97 -22.04
N GLN A 74 -10.57 -41.74 -21.83
CA GLN A 74 -11.45 -41.07 -22.81
C GLN A 74 -10.69 -40.64 -24.06
N LYS A 75 -11.41 -40.58 -25.19
CA LYS A 75 -10.92 -40.04 -26.45
C LYS A 75 -11.97 -39.12 -27.10
N ASN A 76 -11.76 -37.81 -27.07
CA ASN A 76 -12.69 -36.81 -27.62
C ASN A 76 -12.00 -35.45 -27.83
N ASN A 77 -12.74 -34.48 -28.37
CA ASN A 77 -12.21 -33.14 -28.65
C ASN A 77 -11.97 -32.30 -27.37
N PHE A 78 -12.74 -32.51 -26.29
CA PHE A 78 -12.45 -31.86 -24.99
C PHE A 78 -11.06 -32.24 -24.47
N VAL A 79 -10.67 -33.51 -24.62
CA VAL A 79 -9.31 -33.95 -24.28
C VAL A 79 -8.27 -33.30 -25.20
N ARG A 80 -8.57 -33.09 -26.49
CA ARG A 80 -7.66 -32.37 -27.40
C ARG A 80 -7.47 -30.91 -26.96
N ILE A 81 -8.55 -30.24 -26.57
CA ILE A 81 -8.52 -28.87 -26.01
C ILE A 81 -7.70 -28.84 -24.72
N LEU A 82 -7.88 -29.82 -23.83
CA LEU A 82 -7.05 -29.99 -22.63
C LEU A 82 -5.57 -30.15 -22.99
N GLN A 83 -5.23 -31.00 -23.97
CA GLN A 83 -3.86 -31.22 -24.43
C GLN A 83 -3.23 -29.93 -24.99
N TRP A 84 -3.99 -29.15 -25.78
CA TRP A 84 -3.56 -27.84 -26.26
C TRP A 84 -3.32 -26.85 -25.12
N GLY A 85 -4.27 -26.74 -24.19
CA GLY A 85 -4.16 -25.89 -23.00
C GLY A 85 -2.90 -26.22 -22.19
N LEU A 86 -2.66 -27.50 -21.92
CA LEU A 86 -1.48 -27.97 -21.17
C LEU A 86 -0.16 -27.69 -21.92
N TYR A 87 -0.18 -27.61 -23.26
CA TYR A 87 1.00 -27.27 -24.04
C TYR A 87 1.30 -25.77 -24.00
N VAL A 88 0.29 -24.91 -24.21
CA VAL A 88 0.50 -23.46 -24.22
C VAL A 88 0.79 -22.91 -22.83
N ASN A 89 0.33 -23.58 -21.77
CA ASN A 89 0.70 -23.27 -20.39
C ASN A 89 1.99 -23.99 -20.00
N ASN A 90 3.14 -23.35 -20.26
CA ASN A 90 4.47 -23.82 -19.85
C ASN A 90 4.91 -25.18 -20.44
N LYS A 91 4.33 -25.63 -21.56
CA LYS A 91 4.66 -26.90 -22.24
C LYS A 91 4.58 -28.10 -21.30
N VAL A 92 3.61 -28.10 -20.38
CA VAL A 92 3.43 -29.18 -19.40
C VAL A 92 3.08 -30.50 -20.09
N TYR A 93 2.38 -30.47 -21.22
CA TYR A 93 2.13 -31.63 -22.07
C TYR A 93 2.82 -31.51 -23.43
N THR A 94 3.82 -32.34 -23.74
CA THR A 94 4.56 -32.31 -25.01
C THR A 94 4.25 -33.46 -25.96
N GLY A 95 3.20 -34.26 -25.68
CA GLY A 95 2.78 -35.39 -26.52
C GLY A 95 2.03 -34.98 -27.80
N SER A 96 1.28 -35.93 -28.36
CA SER A 96 0.45 -35.73 -29.56
C SER A 96 -0.91 -35.17 -29.20
N PHE A 97 -1.45 -34.26 -30.01
CA PHE A 97 -2.79 -33.67 -29.81
C PHE A 97 -3.90 -34.56 -30.41
N ASP A 98 -3.90 -35.84 -30.02
CA ASP A 98 -4.75 -36.88 -30.60
C ASP A 98 -6.14 -36.99 -29.94
N GLY A 99 -6.38 -36.21 -28.88
CA GLY A 99 -7.59 -36.26 -28.08
C GLY A 99 -7.69 -37.47 -27.15
N SER A 100 -6.63 -38.25 -26.94
CA SER A 100 -6.63 -39.41 -26.04
C SER A 100 -6.09 -39.06 -24.64
N TYR A 101 -6.87 -39.33 -23.59
CA TYR A 101 -6.47 -39.11 -22.20
C TYR A 101 -5.67 -40.31 -21.68
N GLY A 102 -4.45 -40.46 -22.20
CA GLY A 102 -3.51 -41.49 -21.76
C GLY A 102 -2.67 -41.07 -20.54
N THR A 103 -1.74 -41.94 -20.14
CA THR A 103 -0.83 -41.72 -19.00
C THR A 103 -0.03 -40.42 -19.10
N ALA A 104 0.39 -40.01 -20.30
CA ALA A 104 1.10 -38.76 -20.49
C ALA A 104 0.23 -37.53 -20.17
N VAL A 105 -1.07 -37.57 -20.45
CA VAL A 105 -2.02 -36.50 -20.08
C VAL A 105 -2.27 -36.52 -18.58
N VAL A 106 -2.40 -37.71 -17.95
CA VAL A 106 -2.50 -37.83 -16.49
C VAL A 106 -1.34 -37.14 -15.79
N ASN A 107 -0.11 -37.45 -16.20
CA ASN A 107 1.09 -36.85 -15.62
C ASN A 107 1.12 -35.32 -15.84
N ALA A 108 0.71 -34.85 -17.02
CA ALA A 108 0.66 -33.43 -17.33
C ALA A 108 -0.41 -32.70 -16.50
N VAL A 109 -1.62 -33.24 -16.36
CA VAL A 109 -2.67 -32.65 -15.52
C VAL A 109 -2.26 -32.65 -14.05
N SER A 110 -1.67 -33.74 -13.56
CA SER A 110 -1.15 -33.80 -12.19
C SER A 110 -0.10 -32.72 -11.92
N SER A 111 0.87 -32.57 -12.84
CA SER A 111 1.93 -31.55 -12.76
C SER A 111 1.36 -30.13 -12.83
N PHE A 112 0.43 -29.88 -13.75
CA PHE A 112 -0.23 -28.59 -13.91
C PHE A 112 -1.07 -28.22 -12.67
N ALA A 113 -1.94 -29.12 -12.22
CA ALA A 113 -2.80 -28.90 -11.08
C ALA A 113 -2.01 -28.66 -9.79
N THR A 114 -0.92 -29.43 -9.58
CA THR A 114 0.02 -29.18 -8.47
C THR A 114 0.67 -27.81 -8.62
N THR A 115 1.10 -27.47 -9.83
CA THR A 115 1.76 -26.19 -10.14
C THR A 115 0.84 -25.00 -9.95
N MET A 116 -0.47 -25.13 -10.13
CA MET A 116 -1.48 -24.06 -10.01
C MET A 116 -2.20 -24.05 -8.64
N ALA A 117 -1.73 -24.88 -7.69
CA ALA A 117 -2.34 -25.04 -6.37
C ALA A 117 -3.84 -25.40 -6.42
N LEU A 118 -4.22 -26.31 -7.32
CA LEU A 118 -5.59 -26.83 -7.39
C LEU A 118 -5.82 -27.93 -6.34
N SER A 119 -7.09 -28.15 -5.98
CA SER A 119 -7.50 -29.09 -4.92
C SER A 119 -7.25 -30.56 -5.29
N SER A 120 -7.47 -30.93 -6.54
CA SER A 120 -7.21 -32.29 -7.07
C SER A 120 -5.96 -32.31 -7.93
N THR A 121 -4.96 -33.10 -7.52
CA THR A 121 -3.63 -33.12 -8.15
C THR A 121 -3.22 -34.49 -8.69
N ASN A 122 -4.08 -35.51 -8.63
CA ASN A 122 -3.73 -36.86 -9.08
C ASN A 122 -3.70 -37.03 -10.62
N GLY A 123 -4.27 -36.07 -11.36
CA GLY A 123 -4.30 -36.08 -12.83
C GLY A 123 -5.22 -37.13 -13.46
N ALA A 124 -5.99 -37.90 -12.70
CA ALA A 124 -6.90 -38.91 -13.26
C ALA A 124 -8.10 -38.29 -14.00
N SER A 125 -8.40 -37.03 -13.68
CA SER A 125 -9.46 -36.24 -14.30
C SER A 125 -9.09 -34.77 -14.41
N ALA A 126 -9.63 -34.08 -15.41
CA ALA A 126 -9.58 -32.63 -15.54
C ALA A 126 -11.01 -32.08 -15.66
N GLY A 127 -11.43 -31.27 -14.70
CA GLY A 127 -12.73 -30.60 -14.67
C GLY A 127 -12.59 -29.07 -14.69
N ILE A 128 -13.62 -28.36 -14.24
CA ILE A 128 -13.73 -26.89 -14.34
C ILE A 128 -12.50 -26.14 -13.82
N ASP A 129 -11.92 -26.53 -12.68
CA ASP A 129 -10.74 -25.87 -12.12
C ASP A 129 -9.53 -25.97 -13.06
N VAL A 130 -9.33 -27.13 -13.69
CA VAL A 130 -8.23 -27.33 -14.64
C VAL A 130 -8.49 -26.55 -15.94
N PHE A 131 -9.69 -26.67 -16.52
CA PHE A 131 -10.00 -25.97 -17.77
C PHE A 131 -9.95 -24.46 -17.62
N MET A 132 -10.52 -23.91 -16.55
CA MET A 132 -10.47 -22.47 -16.31
C MET A 132 -9.02 -22.01 -16.08
N SER A 133 -8.23 -22.69 -15.24
CA SER A 133 -6.82 -22.30 -15.03
C SER A 133 -5.96 -22.37 -16.30
N LEU A 134 -6.36 -23.16 -17.30
CA LEU A 134 -5.66 -23.21 -18.60
C LEU A 134 -6.09 -22.09 -19.55
N LEU A 135 -7.35 -21.67 -19.50
CA LEU A 135 -7.97 -20.82 -20.53
C LEU A 135 -8.28 -19.38 -20.08
N THR A 136 -8.26 -19.12 -18.77
CA THR A 136 -8.43 -17.80 -18.19
C THR A 136 -7.25 -17.49 -17.27
N SER A 137 -6.93 -16.19 -17.08
CA SER A 137 -5.86 -15.79 -16.16
C SER A 137 -6.23 -16.16 -14.72
N ALA A 138 -7.41 -15.74 -14.25
CA ALA A 138 -7.89 -15.97 -12.88
C ALA A 138 -8.21 -17.45 -12.55
N GLY A 139 -8.27 -18.34 -13.54
CA GLY A 139 -8.80 -19.68 -13.35
C GLY A 139 -10.24 -19.66 -12.84
N ASN A 140 -10.61 -20.62 -11.99
CA ASN A 140 -11.93 -20.65 -11.36
C ASN A 140 -11.96 -19.71 -10.13
N PRO A 141 -12.69 -18.58 -10.15
CA PRO A 141 -12.75 -17.66 -9.00
C PRO A 141 -13.43 -18.29 -7.77
N ASP A 142 -14.28 -19.29 -7.99
CA ASP A 142 -15.08 -19.94 -6.96
C ASP A 142 -14.23 -20.95 -6.13
N ARG A 143 -13.04 -21.34 -6.60
CA ARG A 143 -12.16 -22.30 -5.90
C ARG A 143 -11.66 -21.78 -4.56
N SER A 144 -11.50 -22.63 -3.55
CA SER A 144 -10.95 -22.24 -2.25
C SER A 144 -9.50 -21.73 -2.34
N ALA A 145 -9.10 -20.88 -1.40
CA ALA A 145 -7.72 -20.41 -1.24
C ALA A 145 -7.25 -20.57 0.21
N ILE A 146 -5.95 -20.73 0.40
CA ILE A 146 -5.32 -20.78 1.73
C ILE A 146 -4.60 -19.48 2.09
N ALA A 147 -4.38 -18.61 1.11
CA ALA A 147 -3.78 -17.30 1.25
C ALA A 147 -4.75 -16.23 0.75
N CYS A 148 -4.59 -15.02 1.27
CA CYS A 148 -5.27 -13.84 0.77
C CYS A 148 -4.34 -12.64 0.84
N ASP A 149 -4.73 -11.52 0.23
CA ASP A 149 -4.20 -10.20 0.59
C ASP A 149 -5.35 -9.23 0.83
N THR A 150 -5.05 -8.12 1.51
CA THR A 150 -6.05 -7.10 1.79
C THR A 150 -5.40 -5.78 2.10
N SER A 151 -6.05 -4.70 1.70
CA SER A 151 -5.68 -3.34 2.07
C SER A 151 -6.23 -2.94 3.45
N PHE A 152 -7.09 -3.73 4.09
CA PHE A 152 -7.60 -3.44 5.43
C PHE A 152 -6.58 -3.83 6.51
N GLN A 153 -6.35 -2.95 7.49
CA GLN A 153 -5.63 -3.34 8.70
C GLN A 153 -6.42 -4.40 9.48
N LEU A 154 -5.72 -5.42 9.95
CA LEU A 154 -6.27 -6.59 10.62
C LEU A 154 -6.19 -6.45 12.14
N ASN A 155 -7.36 -6.29 12.77
CA ASN A 155 -7.51 -6.44 14.21
C ASN A 155 -7.79 -7.92 14.58
N ALA A 156 -7.89 -8.22 15.87
CA ALA A 156 -8.13 -9.58 16.36
C ALA A 156 -9.40 -10.23 15.78
N THR A 157 -10.47 -9.46 15.61
CA THR A 157 -11.73 -9.94 15.02
C THR A 157 -11.52 -10.35 13.57
N ARG A 158 -10.90 -9.51 12.74
CA ARG A 158 -10.63 -9.80 11.32
C ARG A 158 -9.68 -10.98 11.16
N VAL A 159 -8.63 -11.07 11.97
CA VAL A 159 -7.72 -12.24 11.98
C VAL A 159 -8.48 -13.52 12.34
N SER A 160 -9.37 -13.48 13.34
CA SER A 160 -10.22 -14.63 13.65
C SER A 160 -11.16 -15.01 12.50
N THR A 161 -11.70 -14.03 11.78
CA THR A 161 -12.55 -14.25 10.60
C THR A 161 -11.78 -14.96 9.49
N LEU A 162 -10.56 -14.51 9.18
CA LEU A 162 -9.67 -15.17 8.20
C LEU A 162 -9.40 -16.62 8.57
N LYS A 163 -9.04 -16.91 9.83
CA LYS A 163 -8.79 -18.29 10.29
C LYS A 163 -10.01 -19.18 10.15
N LYS A 164 -11.18 -18.70 10.55
CA LYS A 164 -12.44 -19.46 10.47
C LYS A 164 -12.80 -19.81 9.03
N ALA A 165 -12.42 -18.95 8.07
CA ALA A 165 -12.61 -19.19 6.65
C ALA A 165 -11.50 -20.04 5.99
N GLY A 166 -10.51 -20.52 6.76
CA GLY A 166 -9.46 -21.42 6.28
C GLY A 166 -8.19 -20.73 5.76
N TYR A 167 -8.07 -19.41 5.90
CA TYR A 167 -6.85 -18.69 5.54
C TYR A 167 -5.76 -18.87 6.59
N SER A 168 -4.54 -19.11 6.10
CA SER A 168 -3.35 -19.35 6.91
C SER A 168 -2.18 -18.44 6.55
N ILE A 169 -2.28 -17.70 5.45
CA ILE A 169 -1.28 -16.77 4.93
C ILE A 169 -1.99 -15.48 4.52
N VAL A 170 -1.44 -14.32 4.85
CA VAL A 170 -1.98 -13.03 4.45
C VAL A 170 -0.91 -12.09 3.89
N GLY A 171 -1.18 -11.52 2.73
CA GLY A 171 -0.40 -10.46 2.12
C GLY A 171 -0.82 -9.12 2.71
N ARG A 172 0.16 -8.33 3.17
CA ARG A 172 -0.10 -7.02 3.78
C ARG A 172 0.85 -5.96 3.25
N TYR A 173 0.31 -4.77 3.06
CA TYR A 173 1.03 -3.63 2.53
C TYR A 173 1.96 -3.06 3.60
N LEU A 174 3.23 -2.85 3.28
CA LEU A 174 4.22 -2.28 4.20
C LEU A 174 3.91 -0.82 4.56
N THR A 175 3.36 -0.06 3.61
CA THR A 175 3.18 1.40 3.69
C THR A 175 1.87 1.87 3.06
N GLY A 176 1.57 3.16 3.22
CA GLY A 176 0.55 3.88 2.47
C GLY A 176 -0.88 3.86 3.04
N SER A 177 -1.75 4.60 2.34
CA SER A 177 -3.21 4.65 2.49
C SER A 177 -3.90 4.21 1.19
N VAL A 178 -5.22 4.01 1.26
CA VAL A 178 -6.10 3.76 0.10
C VAL A 178 -7.39 4.55 0.24
N GLY A 179 -8.08 4.77 -0.87
CA GLY A 179 -9.23 5.67 -0.92
C GLY A 179 -8.80 7.12 -1.05
N SER A 180 -9.79 8.01 -1.15
CA SER A 180 -9.57 9.46 -1.24
C SER A 180 -10.64 10.21 -0.46
N GLY A 181 -10.31 11.42 -0.02
CA GLY A 181 -11.21 12.26 0.79
C GLY A 181 -11.72 11.53 2.03
N SER A 182 -13.04 11.54 2.25
CA SER A 182 -13.68 10.90 3.41
C SER A 182 -13.60 9.37 3.45
N THR A 183 -13.13 8.73 2.37
CA THR A 183 -12.93 7.27 2.30
C THR A 183 -11.47 6.85 2.45
N GLU A 184 -10.55 7.81 2.59
CA GLU A 184 -9.14 7.52 2.80
C GLU A 184 -8.94 6.77 4.13
N ARG A 185 -8.17 5.69 4.08
CA ARG A 185 -7.83 4.87 5.25
C ARG A 185 -6.43 4.28 5.13
N ALA A 186 -5.83 4.03 6.29
CA ALA A 186 -4.56 3.32 6.37
C ALA A 186 -4.65 1.92 5.73
N LYS A 187 -3.67 1.59 4.88
CA LYS A 187 -3.44 0.20 4.40
C LYS A 187 -2.19 -0.44 4.96
N ASN A 188 -1.27 0.37 5.47
CA ASN A 188 0.02 -0.07 5.99
C ASN A 188 -0.10 -1.03 7.16
N LEU A 189 0.81 -2.00 7.20
CA LEU A 189 0.98 -2.97 8.27
C LEU A 189 1.58 -2.28 9.51
N THR A 190 1.06 -2.64 10.69
CA THR A 190 1.55 -2.10 11.98
C THR A 190 2.19 -3.19 12.84
N ALA A 191 3.01 -2.81 13.81
CA ALA A 191 3.64 -3.77 14.73
C ALA A 191 2.59 -4.54 15.57
N THR A 192 1.53 -3.86 16.03
CA THR A 192 0.41 -4.48 16.75
C THR A 192 -0.35 -5.47 15.86
N GLU A 193 -0.56 -5.12 14.59
CA GLU A 193 -1.17 -6.01 13.60
C GLU A 193 -0.29 -7.24 13.34
N VAL A 194 1.02 -7.08 13.17
CA VAL A 194 1.97 -8.20 13.05
C VAL A 194 1.82 -9.16 14.21
N GLN A 195 1.87 -8.67 15.46
CA GLN A 195 1.71 -9.50 16.65
C GLN A 195 0.37 -10.23 16.66
N THR A 196 -0.70 -9.55 16.25
CA THR A 196 -2.06 -10.13 16.20
C THR A 196 -2.12 -11.29 15.19
N ILE A 197 -1.51 -11.12 14.02
CA ILE A 197 -1.50 -12.11 12.95
C ILE A 197 -0.62 -13.32 13.32
N THR A 198 0.61 -13.07 13.79
CA THR A 198 1.56 -14.15 14.12
C THR A 198 1.16 -14.92 15.37
N SER A 199 0.63 -14.27 16.41
CA SER A 199 0.10 -14.94 17.60
C SER A 199 -1.11 -15.83 17.28
N ALA A 200 -1.86 -15.49 16.22
CA ALA A 200 -2.92 -16.32 15.71
C ALA A 200 -2.42 -17.47 14.80
N GLY A 201 -1.11 -17.55 14.53
CA GLY A 201 -0.48 -18.62 13.75
C GLY A 201 -0.56 -18.45 12.23
N LEU A 202 -0.92 -17.26 11.74
CA LEU A 202 -0.89 -16.95 10.31
C LEU A 202 0.52 -16.54 9.88
N ALA A 203 0.85 -16.78 8.62
CA ALA A 203 2.06 -16.24 7.99
C ALA A 203 1.76 -14.94 7.23
N LEU A 204 2.80 -14.12 7.05
CA LEU A 204 2.76 -12.83 6.36
C LEU A 204 3.69 -12.83 5.14
N PHE A 205 3.24 -12.24 4.04
CA PHE A 205 4.16 -11.80 2.97
C PHE A 205 4.00 -10.30 2.72
N PRO A 206 5.12 -9.54 2.60
CA PRO A 206 5.06 -8.10 2.48
C PRO A 206 4.83 -7.64 1.04
N ILE A 207 3.91 -6.69 0.88
CA ILE A 207 3.58 -6.03 -0.38
C ILE A 207 4.00 -4.55 -0.29
N PHE A 208 4.57 -4.00 -1.35
CA PHE A 208 4.78 -2.56 -1.49
C PHE A 208 3.98 -2.04 -2.68
N GLN A 209 3.10 -1.07 -2.42
CA GLN A 209 2.33 -0.37 -3.43
C GLN A 209 2.02 1.02 -2.89
N ASP A 210 2.62 2.07 -3.44
CA ASP A 210 2.38 3.46 -3.06
C ASP A 210 2.29 4.33 -4.32
N GLY A 211 1.80 5.56 -4.18
CA GLY A 211 1.70 6.51 -5.29
C GLY A 211 0.86 6.00 -6.46
N ALA A 212 1.17 6.50 -7.66
CA ALA A 212 0.46 6.18 -8.92
C ALA A 212 0.99 4.87 -9.54
N SER A 213 1.05 3.78 -8.77
CA SER A 213 1.49 2.46 -9.27
C SER A 213 0.60 1.86 -10.36
N ASP A 214 -0.53 2.52 -10.66
CA ASP A 214 -1.48 2.26 -11.74
C ASP A 214 -1.17 3.02 -13.05
N ASP A 215 -0.12 3.86 -13.04
CA ASP A 215 0.36 4.61 -14.20
C ASP A 215 1.75 4.12 -14.63
N GLN A 216 1.92 3.82 -15.92
CA GLN A 216 3.20 3.46 -16.52
C GLN A 216 4.31 4.50 -16.24
N ALA A 217 3.96 5.79 -16.18
CA ALA A 217 4.93 6.87 -15.96
C ALA A 217 5.55 6.86 -14.56
N TYR A 218 4.93 6.15 -13.60
CA TYR A 218 5.46 5.99 -12.24
C TYR A 218 6.77 5.20 -12.22
N PHE A 219 6.92 4.21 -13.11
CA PHE A 219 8.01 3.24 -13.09
C PHE A 219 9.29 3.82 -13.68
N THR A 220 10.00 4.62 -12.88
CA THR A 220 11.30 5.20 -13.22
C THR A 220 12.40 4.68 -12.28
N SER A 221 13.67 4.81 -12.67
CA SER A 221 14.80 4.44 -11.81
C SER A 221 14.80 5.21 -10.49
N THR A 222 14.56 6.53 -10.54
CA THR A 222 14.52 7.38 -9.33
C THR A 222 13.43 6.93 -8.37
N ARG A 223 12.24 6.62 -8.90
CA ARG A 223 11.14 6.09 -8.09
C ARG A 223 11.50 4.72 -7.51
N GLY A 224 12.10 3.83 -8.30
CA GLY A 224 12.51 2.50 -7.84
C GLY A 224 13.52 2.53 -6.69
N THR A 225 14.49 3.46 -6.72
CA THR A 225 15.40 3.69 -5.59
C THR A 225 14.63 4.11 -4.34
N ALA A 226 13.79 5.14 -4.45
CA ALA A 226 13.03 5.67 -3.31
C ALA A 226 12.10 4.61 -2.70
N ASP A 227 11.34 3.90 -3.53
CA ASP A 227 10.43 2.84 -3.12
C ASP A 227 11.16 1.66 -2.49
N GLY A 228 12.29 1.24 -3.07
CA GLY A 228 13.12 0.16 -2.55
C GLY A 228 13.63 0.45 -1.15
N HIS A 229 14.13 1.67 -0.90
CA HIS A 229 14.53 2.11 0.44
C HIS A 229 13.33 2.18 1.39
N LYS A 230 12.20 2.75 0.96
CA LYS A 230 10.99 2.85 1.78
C LYS A 230 10.46 1.49 2.22
N ALA A 231 10.41 0.53 1.30
CA ALA A 231 9.99 -0.83 1.58
C ALA A 231 10.97 -1.59 2.47
N GLY A 232 12.27 -1.52 2.20
CA GLY A 232 13.32 -2.17 3.01
C GLY A 232 13.30 -1.69 4.46
N GLN A 233 13.18 -0.39 4.68
CA GLN A 233 13.07 0.18 6.03
C GLN A 233 11.79 -0.29 6.75
N ALA A 234 10.63 -0.21 6.08
CA ALA A 234 9.37 -0.66 6.66
C ALA A 234 9.39 -2.14 7.04
N ALA A 235 9.96 -3.00 6.18
CA ALA A 235 10.09 -4.43 6.45
C ALA A 235 11.00 -4.71 7.66
N LYS A 236 12.14 -4.02 7.78
CA LYS A 236 13.04 -4.16 8.93
C LYS A 236 12.36 -3.75 10.24
N ARG A 237 11.69 -2.60 10.25
CA ARG A 237 10.95 -2.08 11.42
C ARG A 237 9.87 -3.05 11.89
N LEU A 238 9.18 -3.69 10.96
CA LEU A 238 8.12 -4.66 11.25
C LEU A 238 8.68 -6.05 11.62
N GLY A 239 9.99 -6.25 11.50
CA GLY A 239 10.68 -7.46 11.92
C GLY A 239 10.75 -8.56 10.89
N PHE A 240 10.57 -8.25 9.60
CA PHE A 240 10.73 -9.26 8.56
C PHE A 240 12.18 -9.79 8.54
N PRO A 241 12.40 -11.11 8.56
CA PRO A 241 13.74 -11.68 8.60
C PRO A 241 14.48 -11.43 7.29
N THR A 242 15.82 -11.39 7.34
CA THR A 242 16.67 -11.33 6.14
C THR A 242 16.28 -12.41 5.13
N ASN A 243 16.47 -12.15 3.84
CA ASN A 243 16.04 -12.94 2.70
C ASN A 243 14.51 -13.00 2.47
N THR A 244 13.69 -12.27 3.26
CA THR A 244 12.27 -12.08 2.93
C THR A 244 12.12 -11.47 1.53
N VAL A 245 11.14 -11.99 0.76
CA VAL A 245 10.78 -11.44 -0.55
C VAL A 245 9.71 -10.36 -0.36
N ILE A 246 10.01 -9.13 -0.81
CA ILE A 246 9.06 -8.01 -0.82
C ILE A 246 8.49 -7.86 -2.23
N TYR A 247 7.16 -7.90 -2.36
CA TYR A 247 6.48 -7.83 -3.65
C TYR A 247 6.11 -6.39 -4.00
N PHE A 248 6.81 -5.80 -4.98
CA PHE A 248 6.54 -4.46 -5.48
C PHE A 248 5.48 -4.48 -6.58
N ALA A 249 4.45 -3.67 -6.43
CA ALA A 249 3.29 -3.69 -7.31
C ALA A 249 3.49 -2.88 -8.60
N VAL A 250 3.30 -3.56 -9.73
CA VAL A 250 3.00 -2.98 -11.04
C VAL A 250 1.51 -3.18 -11.29
N ASP A 251 0.70 -2.22 -10.84
CA ASP A 251 -0.76 -2.29 -10.93
C ASP A 251 -1.30 -1.63 -12.21
N ALA A 252 -0.56 -1.82 -13.30
CA ALA A 252 -0.80 -1.18 -14.59
C ALA A 252 -0.67 -2.21 -15.73
N ASP A 253 -1.45 -2.02 -16.80
CA ASP A 253 -1.36 -2.86 -18.01
C ASP A 253 -0.22 -2.41 -18.93
N ILE A 254 1.03 -2.57 -18.48
CA ILE A 254 2.22 -2.23 -19.25
C ILE A 254 2.37 -3.20 -20.43
N GLN A 255 2.31 -2.66 -21.64
CA GLN A 255 2.45 -3.44 -22.87
C GLN A 255 3.89 -3.90 -23.09
N ALA A 256 4.06 -5.00 -23.82
CA ALA A 256 5.38 -5.63 -24.02
C ALA A 256 6.46 -4.67 -24.56
N GLY A 257 6.09 -3.74 -25.44
CA GLY A 257 7.01 -2.73 -25.99
C GLY A 257 7.54 -1.73 -24.95
N ASP A 258 6.76 -1.46 -23.92
CA ASP A 258 7.02 -0.40 -22.95
C ASP A 258 7.75 -0.89 -21.68
N ILE A 259 7.79 -2.22 -21.45
CA ILE A 259 8.42 -2.83 -20.27
C ILE A 259 9.89 -2.41 -20.12
N SER A 260 10.61 -2.32 -21.24
CA SER A 260 12.04 -1.97 -21.25
C SER A 260 12.32 -0.53 -20.81
N GLY A 261 11.40 0.40 -21.08
CA GLY A 261 11.51 1.82 -20.73
C GLY A 261 10.90 2.20 -19.38
N SER A 262 10.11 1.31 -18.77
CA SER A 262 9.33 1.59 -17.55
C SER A 262 9.68 0.62 -16.40
N ALA A 263 9.02 -0.53 -16.32
CA ALA A 263 9.21 -1.50 -15.25
C ALA A 263 10.67 -1.97 -15.13
N THR A 264 11.41 -2.10 -16.24
CA THR A 264 12.80 -2.59 -16.20
C THR A 264 13.76 -1.66 -15.44
N PRO A 265 13.90 -0.36 -15.77
CA PRO A 265 14.74 0.54 -14.98
C PRO A 265 14.25 0.72 -13.53
N TYR A 266 12.93 0.68 -13.29
CA TYR A 266 12.37 0.70 -11.94
C TYR A 266 12.84 -0.50 -11.10
N PHE A 267 12.64 -1.74 -11.58
CA PHE A 267 13.00 -2.95 -10.83
C PHE A 267 14.50 -3.12 -10.67
N LYS A 268 15.32 -2.67 -11.63
CA LYS A 268 16.78 -2.63 -11.46
C LYS A 268 17.18 -1.79 -10.25
N ALA A 269 16.56 -0.62 -10.08
CA ALA A 269 16.81 0.26 -8.93
C ALA A 269 16.26 -0.32 -7.63
N VAL A 270 15.02 -0.83 -7.63
CA VAL A 270 14.41 -1.53 -6.49
C VAL A 270 15.31 -2.66 -6.00
N GLN A 271 15.80 -3.51 -6.91
CA GLN A 271 16.65 -4.64 -6.56
C GLN A 271 17.90 -4.23 -5.81
N SER A 272 18.56 -3.16 -6.24
CA SER A 272 19.77 -2.66 -5.59
C SER A 272 19.45 -2.07 -4.21
N SER A 273 18.39 -1.27 -4.09
CA SER A 273 17.99 -0.65 -2.83
C SER A 273 17.43 -1.64 -1.81
N VAL A 274 16.70 -2.68 -2.22
CA VAL A 274 16.14 -3.69 -1.31
C VAL A 274 17.21 -4.65 -0.81
N ALA A 275 18.20 -4.97 -1.66
CA ALA A 275 19.31 -5.84 -1.28
C ALA A 275 20.17 -5.24 -0.16
N SER A 276 20.31 -3.91 -0.07
CA SER A 276 21.07 -3.27 1.01
C SER A 276 20.44 -3.43 2.40
N TYR A 277 19.15 -3.78 2.48
CA TYR A 277 18.46 -4.15 3.74
C TYR A 277 18.46 -5.66 4.00
N GLY A 278 19.13 -6.45 3.15
CA GLY A 278 19.20 -7.91 3.26
C GLY A 278 17.93 -8.61 2.81
N TYR A 279 17.11 -8.01 1.95
CA TYR A 279 15.88 -8.58 1.41
C TYR A 279 15.99 -8.95 -0.07
N GLN A 280 15.02 -9.72 -0.55
CA GLN A 280 14.90 -10.10 -1.95
C GLN A 280 13.75 -9.32 -2.61
N THR A 281 13.93 -8.98 -3.88
CA THR A 281 12.88 -8.33 -4.68
C THR A 281 11.95 -9.36 -5.27
N GLY A 282 10.66 -9.18 -5.06
CA GLY A 282 9.56 -9.83 -5.77
C GLY A 282 8.75 -8.80 -6.54
N ILE A 283 8.00 -9.26 -7.54
CA ILE A 283 7.13 -8.40 -8.37
C ILE A 283 5.68 -8.84 -8.22
N TYR A 284 4.79 -7.88 -7.94
CA TYR A 284 3.37 -8.03 -8.24
C TYR A 284 3.07 -7.43 -9.61
N GLY A 285 2.34 -8.14 -10.46
CA GLY A 285 1.95 -7.63 -11.77
C GLY A 285 1.58 -8.73 -12.77
N THR A 286 1.35 -8.30 -14.01
CA THR A 286 0.90 -9.22 -15.07
C THR A 286 1.92 -10.30 -15.39
N ARG A 287 1.46 -11.44 -15.90
CA ARG A 287 2.32 -12.58 -16.26
C ARG A 287 3.50 -12.20 -17.15
N ASN A 288 3.28 -11.34 -18.15
CA ASN A 288 4.32 -10.88 -19.08
C ASN A 288 5.36 -9.98 -18.40
N VAL A 289 4.92 -8.97 -17.65
CA VAL A 289 5.83 -8.06 -16.93
C VAL A 289 6.65 -8.85 -15.91
N ALA A 290 5.98 -9.68 -15.09
CA ALA A 290 6.64 -10.50 -14.09
C ALA A 290 7.70 -11.44 -14.70
N GLN A 291 7.39 -12.12 -15.80
CA GLN A 291 8.37 -12.97 -16.49
C GLN A 291 9.56 -12.17 -17.02
N THR A 292 9.31 -11.01 -17.63
CA THR A 292 10.36 -10.18 -18.22
C THR A 292 11.32 -9.66 -17.15
N ILE A 293 10.80 -9.14 -16.04
CA ILE A 293 11.60 -8.63 -14.92
C ILE A 293 12.39 -9.75 -14.23
N ILE A 294 11.78 -10.91 -14.02
CA ILE A 294 12.46 -12.08 -13.43
C ILE A 294 13.56 -12.60 -14.36
N ALA A 295 13.28 -12.71 -15.67
CA ALA A 295 14.28 -13.14 -16.66
C ALA A 295 15.46 -12.16 -16.78
N ALA A 296 15.22 -10.86 -16.55
CA ALA A 296 16.27 -9.85 -16.48
C ALA A 296 17.10 -9.89 -15.17
N GLY A 297 16.69 -10.70 -14.18
CA GLY A 297 17.39 -10.84 -12.90
C GLY A 297 17.08 -9.76 -11.87
N PHE A 298 16.04 -8.95 -12.09
CA PHE A 298 15.66 -7.85 -11.19
C PHE A 298 14.57 -8.21 -10.18
N ALA A 299 13.98 -9.42 -10.29
CA ALA A 299 13.11 -9.99 -9.27
C ALA A 299 13.32 -11.51 -9.19
N THR A 300 13.02 -12.08 -8.02
CA THR A 300 13.24 -13.51 -7.72
C THR A 300 11.96 -14.33 -7.74
N LYS A 301 10.81 -13.68 -7.48
CA LYS A 301 9.49 -14.31 -7.39
C LYS A 301 8.39 -13.39 -7.92
N ALA A 302 7.32 -14.00 -8.43
CA ALA A 302 6.12 -13.29 -8.83
C ALA A 302 4.97 -13.48 -7.83
N PHE A 303 4.23 -12.40 -7.58
CA PHE A 303 2.87 -12.38 -7.09
C PHE A 303 1.98 -11.97 -8.26
N VAL A 304 1.26 -12.90 -8.86
CA VAL A 304 0.67 -12.68 -10.19
C VAL A 304 -0.69 -12.00 -10.07
N SER A 305 -0.94 -10.94 -10.85
CA SER A 305 -2.22 -10.20 -10.87
C SER A 305 -3.26 -10.84 -11.79
N ASP A 306 -3.49 -12.15 -11.65
CA ASP A 306 -4.31 -12.94 -12.58
C ASP A 306 -5.81 -12.60 -12.54
N MET A 307 -6.30 -11.98 -11.45
CA MET A 307 -7.66 -11.44 -11.36
C MET A 307 -7.91 -10.22 -12.27
N SER A 308 -6.86 -9.54 -12.73
CA SER A 308 -6.95 -8.48 -13.73
C SER A 308 -7.11 -9.07 -15.14
N THR A 309 -8.26 -9.71 -15.39
CA THR A 309 -8.52 -10.49 -16.61
C THR A 309 -8.55 -9.64 -17.89
N GLY A 310 -8.67 -8.32 -17.76
CA GLY A 310 -8.63 -7.38 -18.88
C GLY A 310 -7.21 -7.01 -19.34
N TYR A 311 -6.19 -7.22 -18.49
CA TYR A 311 -4.83 -6.77 -18.77
C TYR A 311 -4.18 -7.61 -19.86
N SER A 312 -3.59 -6.93 -20.84
CA SER A 312 -2.89 -7.51 -21.97
C SER A 312 -1.77 -8.45 -21.55
N GLY A 313 -1.04 -8.12 -20.49
CA GLY A 313 0.08 -8.93 -20.00
C GLY A 313 -0.32 -10.28 -19.37
N ASN A 314 -1.62 -10.53 -19.13
CA ASN A 314 -2.12 -11.81 -18.61
C ASN A 314 -2.67 -12.74 -19.71
N LEU A 315 -2.95 -12.21 -20.90
CA LEU A 315 -3.59 -12.93 -21.98
C LEU A 315 -2.55 -13.41 -23.00
N GLY A 316 -2.49 -14.73 -23.21
CA GLY A 316 -1.49 -15.34 -24.10
C GLY A 316 -0.13 -15.59 -23.45
N PHE A 317 0.02 -15.33 -22.15
CA PHE A 317 1.23 -15.60 -21.39
C PHE A 317 0.98 -16.70 -20.36
N ALA A 318 1.88 -17.68 -20.28
CA ALA A 318 1.86 -18.66 -19.22
C ALA A 318 2.23 -18.01 -17.88
N ILE A 319 1.74 -18.55 -16.76
CA ILE A 319 2.13 -18.07 -15.43
C ILE A 319 3.67 -18.16 -15.25
N PRO A 320 4.34 -17.16 -14.64
CA PRO A 320 5.78 -17.22 -14.40
C PRO A 320 6.18 -18.48 -13.63
N LYS A 321 7.21 -19.22 -14.06
CA LYS A 321 7.66 -20.43 -13.35
C LYS A 321 8.04 -20.16 -11.88
N ALA A 322 8.58 -18.97 -11.62
CA ALA A 322 8.99 -18.48 -10.31
C ALA A 322 7.86 -17.82 -9.51
N TRP A 323 6.58 -18.03 -9.85
CA TRP A 323 5.47 -17.53 -9.06
C TRP A 323 5.48 -18.13 -7.65
N GLY A 324 5.27 -17.26 -6.66
CA GLY A 324 5.09 -17.60 -5.24
C GLY A 324 3.65 -17.42 -4.78
N PHE A 325 2.96 -16.43 -5.33
CA PHE A 325 1.55 -16.13 -5.07
C PHE A 325 0.82 -15.81 -6.37
N ASP A 326 -0.48 -16.09 -6.42
CA ASP A 326 -1.34 -15.91 -7.59
C ASP A 326 -2.71 -15.37 -7.15
N GLN A 327 -2.98 -14.09 -7.44
CA GLN A 327 -4.22 -13.40 -7.06
C GLN A 327 -5.31 -13.65 -8.08
N PHE A 328 -6.50 -14.12 -7.67
CA PHE A 328 -7.48 -14.60 -8.64
C PHE A 328 -8.96 -14.24 -8.39
N SER A 329 -9.34 -13.69 -7.24
CA SER A 329 -10.73 -13.26 -7.01
C SER A 329 -10.86 -12.39 -5.76
N GLU A 330 -11.56 -11.27 -5.85
CA GLU A 330 -11.99 -10.49 -4.68
C GLU A 330 -13.24 -11.10 -4.04
N ILE A 331 -13.32 -11.11 -2.71
CA ILE A 331 -14.55 -11.43 -1.96
C ILE A 331 -14.71 -10.51 -0.75
N SER A 332 -15.96 -10.28 -0.34
CA SER A 332 -16.27 -9.71 0.98
C SER A 332 -16.32 -10.79 2.04
N ILE A 333 -15.72 -10.53 3.21
CA ILE A 333 -15.71 -11.45 4.35
C ILE A 333 -15.83 -10.67 5.67
N GLY A 334 -16.92 -10.89 6.41
CA GLY A 334 -17.22 -10.08 7.59
C GLY A 334 -17.45 -8.61 7.22
N ASP A 335 -16.66 -7.70 7.79
CA ASP A 335 -16.75 -6.25 7.59
C ASP A 335 -15.72 -5.68 6.59
N PHE A 336 -14.98 -6.54 5.88
CA PHE A 336 -13.88 -6.14 5.00
C PHE A 336 -13.81 -7.01 3.74
N ALA A 337 -13.00 -6.59 2.76
CA ALA A 337 -12.74 -7.32 1.53
C ALA A 337 -11.32 -7.90 1.53
N ILE A 338 -11.18 -9.05 0.87
CA ILE A 338 -9.90 -9.71 0.62
C ILE A 338 -9.84 -10.19 -0.83
N ASP A 339 -8.62 -10.28 -1.35
CA ASP A 339 -8.34 -10.98 -2.58
C ASP A 339 -7.85 -12.39 -2.27
N LYS A 340 -8.41 -13.39 -2.96
CA LYS A 340 -8.05 -14.79 -2.84
C LYS A 340 -6.73 -15.02 -3.57
N VAL A 341 -5.79 -15.62 -2.86
CA VAL A 341 -4.44 -15.87 -3.34
C VAL A 341 -4.15 -17.37 -3.30
N ALA A 342 -3.80 -17.94 -4.45
CA ALA A 342 -3.31 -19.29 -4.55
C ALA A 342 -1.83 -19.35 -4.21
N THR A 343 -1.40 -20.45 -3.57
CA THR A 343 0.00 -20.76 -3.33
C THR A 343 0.15 -22.23 -2.92
N THR A 344 1.38 -22.73 -2.88
CA THR A 344 1.72 -24.05 -2.34
C THR A 344 2.81 -23.92 -1.28
N SER A 345 2.96 -24.93 -0.42
CA SER A 345 3.99 -24.95 0.62
C SER A 345 5.42 -24.80 0.08
N SER A 346 5.69 -25.26 -1.15
CA SER A 346 6.99 -25.15 -1.81
C SER A 346 7.21 -23.85 -2.59
N ARG A 347 6.15 -23.05 -2.80
CA ARG A 347 6.20 -21.80 -3.59
C ARG A 347 6.15 -20.55 -2.72
N GLN A 348 5.32 -20.59 -1.67
CA GLN A 348 5.09 -19.45 -0.78
C GLN A 348 6.40 -18.94 -0.16
N THR A 349 6.47 -17.63 0.06
CA THR A 349 7.61 -16.94 0.68
C THR A 349 7.22 -16.22 1.97
N ALA A 350 6.04 -16.55 2.51
CA ALA A 350 5.51 -15.96 3.72
C ALA A 350 6.30 -16.40 4.96
N VAL A 351 6.39 -15.50 5.92
CA VAL A 351 7.13 -15.66 7.17
C VAL A 351 6.17 -15.70 8.35
N LYS A 352 6.53 -16.45 9.40
CA LYS A 352 5.74 -16.56 10.64
C LYS A 352 6.44 -15.90 11.83
N GLU A 353 7.76 -15.98 11.85
CA GLU A 353 8.59 -15.40 12.88
C GLU A 353 9.07 -14.03 12.40
N LEU A 354 8.53 -12.98 13.00
CA LEU A 354 8.98 -11.62 12.79
C LEU A 354 9.57 -11.11 14.10
N SER A 355 10.80 -10.61 14.01
CA SER A 355 11.55 -10.07 15.14
C SER A 355 11.85 -8.61 14.84
N PRO A 356 11.01 -7.67 15.32
CA PRO A 356 11.23 -6.25 15.09
C PRO A 356 12.64 -5.85 15.53
N GLU A 357 13.44 -5.43 14.55
CA GLU A 357 14.70 -4.74 14.84
C GLU A 357 14.33 -3.28 15.10
N LYS A 358 14.72 -2.77 16.26
CA LYS A 358 14.62 -1.33 16.53
C LYS A 358 15.58 -0.63 15.56
N TYR A 359 15.03 0.09 14.59
CA TYR A 359 15.81 0.94 13.70
C TYR A 359 16.21 2.22 14.44
N GLY A 360 17.48 2.63 14.26
CA GLY A 360 18.13 3.64 15.08
C GLY A 360 18.89 3.01 16.25
N THR A 361 20.21 3.15 16.23
CA THR A 361 21.07 2.90 17.37
C THR A 361 20.78 3.91 18.49
N SER A 362 21.33 3.68 19.68
CA SER A 362 21.35 4.71 20.72
C SER A 362 22.01 6.01 20.22
N ASP A 363 22.93 5.94 19.26
CA ASP A 363 23.55 7.12 18.64
C ASP A 363 22.57 7.89 17.75
N ASP A 364 21.76 7.20 16.96
CA ASP A 364 20.73 7.82 16.11
C ASP A 364 19.63 8.49 16.94
N LEU A 365 19.20 7.80 18.01
CA LEU A 365 18.29 8.39 19.00
C LEU A 365 18.92 9.59 19.69
N ASN A 366 20.22 9.58 19.98
CA ASN A 366 20.90 10.75 20.54
C ASN A 366 20.92 11.92 19.54
N LYS A 367 21.20 11.66 18.25
CA LYS A 367 21.15 12.69 17.19
C LYS A 367 19.77 13.33 17.07
N VAL A 368 18.69 12.54 17.06
CA VAL A 368 17.33 13.10 17.00
C VAL A 368 16.93 13.76 18.32
N ASN A 369 17.33 13.21 19.47
CA ASN A 369 17.12 13.87 20.77
C ASN A 369 17.82 15.24 20.82
N ASN A 370 18.99 15.41 20.21
CA ASN A 370 19.65 16.71 20.12
C ASN A 370 18.84 17.71 19.28
N VAL A 371 18.23 17.25 18.18
CA VAL A 371 17.29 18.08 17.40
C VAL A 371 16.08 18.46 18.24
N ILE A 372 15.47 17.51 18.96
CA ILE A 372 14.31 17.77 19.83
C ILE A 372 14.66 18.76 20.94
N GLN A 373 15.81 18.61 21.61
CA GLN A 373 16.24 19.55 22.64
C GLN A 373 16.52 20.94 22.05
N SER A 374 17.15 21.00 20.88
CA SER A 374 17.36 22.26 20.14
C SER A 374 16.03 22.95 19.76
N LEU A 375 15.01 22.17 19.39
CA LEU A 375 13.65 22.68 19.15
C LEU A 375 13.00 23.16 20.46
N ALA A 376 13.13 22.38 21.54
CA ALA A 376 12.54 22.65 22.85
C ALA A 376 13.23 23.79 23.64
N ASP A 377 14.47 24.14 23.29
CA ASP A 377 15.17 25.31 23.82
C ASP A 377 14.70 26.63 23.18
N GLY A 378 13.94 26.57 22.08
CA GLY A 378 13.24 27.71 21.52
C GLY A 378 11.99 28.11 22.31
N THR A 379 11.29 29.15 21.85
CA THR A 379 9.99 29.57 22.39
C THR A 379 8.80 28.92 21.67
N ASN A 380 9.02 27.92 20.82
CA ASN A 380 7.96 27.24 20.05
C ASN A 380 7.34 26.08 20.85
N ILE A 381 6.27 25.45 20.33
CA ILE A 381 5.53 24.38 21.03
C ILE A 381 6.37 23.19 21.52
N PHE A 382 7.54 22.93 20.93
CA PHE A 382 8.44 21.87 21.42
C PHE A 382 8.97 22.17 22.82
N HIS A 383 8.90 23.42 23.32
CA HIS A 383 9.26 23.77 24.70
C HIS A 383 8.50 22.94 25.74
N LEU A 384 7.31 22.44 25.40
CA LEU A 384 6.51 21.54 26.25
C LEU A 384 7.17 20.18 26.48
N PHE A 385 8.09 19.81 25.61
CA PHE A 385 8.84 18.56 25.66
C PHE A 385 10.28 18.75 26.13
N LYS A 386 10.61 19.92 26.71
CA LYS A 386 11.95 20.18 27.23
C LYS A 386 12.35 19.15 28.30
N GLY A 387 13.50 18.53 28.11
CA GLY A 387 14.00 17.47 28.99
C GLY A 387 13.44 16.07 28.70
N ILE A 388 12.52 15.90 27.76
CA ILE A 388 12.07 14.57 27.32
C ILE A 388 13.16 13.92 26.49
N LYS A 389 13.49 12.67 26.84
CA LYS A 389 14.41 11.83 26.08
C LYS A 389 13.65 10.71 25.40
N VAL A 390 13.68 10.71 24.09
CA VAL A 390 13.12 9.62 23.27
C VAL A 390 14.00 8.38 23.44
N THR A 391 13.39 7.29 23.90
CA THR A 391 14.06 6.03 24.25
C THR A 391 13.88 4.94 23.20
N ALA A 392 12.80 5.01 22.42
CA ALA A 392 12.58 4.17 21.26
C ALA A 392 11.74 4.92 20.21
N ALA A 393 11.96 4.59 18.94
CA ALA A 393 11.09 5.07 17.87
C ALA A 393 9.69 4.45 17.99
N GLY A 394 8.66 5.24 17.67
CA GLY A 394 7.25 4.89 17.84
C GLY A 394 6.71 5.09 19.26
N ASP A 395 7.56 5.40 20.25
CA ASP A 395 7.09 5.81 21.58
C ASP A 395 6.31 7.13 21.46
N ILE A 396 5.16 7.20 22.13
CA ILE A 396 4.32 8.39 22.17
C ILE A 396 4.50 9.07 23.52
N TYR A 397 4.94 10.31 23.49
CA TYR A 397 5.09 11.16 24.67
C TYR A 397 3.92 12.13 24.72
N THR A 398 3.13 12.07 25.78
CA THR A 398 1.88 12.84 25.90
C THR A 398 2.02 13.93 26.95
N VAL A 399 1.68 15.16 26.56
CA VAL A 399 1.44 16.30 27.44
C VAL A 399 -0.05 16.62 27.41
N ASN A 400 -0.72 16.43 28.55
CA ASN A 400 -2.12 16.80 28.69
C ASN A 400 -2.22 18.23 29.21
N THR A 401 -2.91 19.07 28.47
CA THR A 401 -3.29 20.42 28.92
C THR A 401 -4.78 20.45 29.23
N LEU A 402 -5.26 21.59 29.73
CA LEU A 402 -6.67 21.77 30.07
C LEU A 402 -7.59 21.73 28.84
N PHE A 403 -7.05 22.04 27.66
CA PHE A 403 -7.81 22.30 26.43
C PHE A 403 -7.32 21.47 25.24
N ALA A 404 -6.19 20.77 25.39
CA ALA A 404 -5.64 19.93 24.36
C ALA A 404 -4.78 18.80 24.92
N THR A 405 -4.79 17.67 24.23
CA THR A 405 -3.82 16.60 24.40
C THR A 405 -2.76 16.73 23.31
N ILE A 406 -1.50 16.89 23.69
CA ILE A 406 -0.39 17.07 22.76
C ILE A 406 0.48 15.82 22.81
N THR A 407 0.73 15.20 21.67
CA THR A 407 1.59 14.02 21.57
C THR A 407 2.78 14.29 20.68
N LEU A 408 3.98 13.95 21.15
CA LEU A 408 5.20 13.88 20.38
C LEU A 408 5.52 12.41 20.09
N SER A 409 5.82 12.07 18.85
CA SER A 409 6.42 10.80 18.48
C SER A 409 7.60 11.02 17.54
N VAL A 410 8.55 10.10 17.59
CA VAL A 410 9.67 10.04 16.65
C VAL A 410 9.64 8.70 15.98
N ASP A 411 9.73 8.72 14.66
CA ASP A 411 9.89 7.51 13.87
C ASP A 411 11.11 7.67 12.97
N PHE A 412 11.94 6.63 12.87
CA PHE A 412 12.96 6.55 11.82
C PHE A 412 12.31 5.95 10.58
N GLU A 413 12.52 6.58 9.42
CA GLU A 413 11.58 6.68 8.30
C GLU A 413 11.06 5.35 7.69
N GLY A 414 9.73 5.30 7.57
CA GLY A 414 9.03 5.35 6.28
C GLY A 414 7.89 6.37 6.43
N ASP A 415 7.35 6.93 5.34
CA ASP A 415 6.23 7.88 5.43
C ASP A 415 5.18 7.44 6.45
N ILE A 416 5.13 8.14 7.59
CA ILE A 416 3.90 8.24 8.35
C ILE A 416 2.97 9.02 7.42
N SER A 417 1.88 8.38 6.99
CA SER A 417 0.87 9.04 6.19
C SER A 417 0.50 10.35 6.87
N THR A 418 0.74 11.47 6.19
CA THR A 418 0.13 12.74 6.60
C THR A 418 -1.37 12.51 6.50
N GLU A 419 -2.08 12.50 7.63
CA GLU A 419 -3.53 12.42 7.63
C GLU A 419 -4.05 13.44 6.60
N GLY A 420 -4.89 12.99 5.66
CA GLY A 420 -5.45 13.76 4.54
C GLY A 420 -6.37 14.90 4.98
N GLY A 421 -5.82 15.82 5.77
CA GLY A 421 -6.52 16.96 6.33
C GLY A 421 -7.00 17.92 5.26
N LEU A 422 -8.01 18.70 5.62
CA LEU A 422 -8.70 19.65 4.74
C LEU A 422 -7.74 20.70 4.15
N ALA A 423 -6.59 20.92 4.80
CA ALA A 423 -5.49 21.74 4.30
C ALA A 423 -4.14 21.12 4.67
N LYS A 424 -3.21 21.11 3.70
CA LYS A 424 -1.82 20.70 3.85
C LYS A 424 -0.90 21.85 3.44
N THR A 425 0.14 22.12 4.20
CA THR A 425 1.22 23.02 3.79
C THR A 425 2.55 22.33 3.96
N THR A 426 3.40 22.40 2.94
CA THR A 426 4.75 21.84 2.94
C THR A 426 5.76 22.97 2.87
N TYR A 427 6.74 22.93 3.77
CA TYR A 427 7.88 23.82 3.81
C TYR A 427 9.13 22.98 3.54
N ASN A 428 9.84 23.28 2.46
CA ASN A 428 11.06 22.58 2.08
C ASN A 428 12.25 23.24 2.77
N ILE A 429 13.19 22.44 3.23
CA ILE A 429 14.35 22.91 3.99
C ILE A 429 15.61 22.46 3.27
N ASN A 430 16.40 23.44 2.86
CA ASN A 430 17.66 23.24 2.18
C ASN A 430 18.75 24.01 2.91
N ASN A 431 19.71 23.30 3.52
CA ASN A 431 20.84 23.89 4.22
C ASN A 431 20.39 24.91 5.29
N HIS A 432 19.51 24.45 6.18
CA HIS A 432 18.84 25.23 7.24
C HIS A 432 17.91 26.37 6.76
N LYS A 433 17.74 26.57 5.45
CA LYS A 433 16.88 27.60 4.89
C LYS A 433 15.54 27.01 4.52
N VAL A 434 14.47 27.70 4.94
CA VAL A 434 13.11 27.31 4.60
C VAL A 434 12.66 28.01 3.32
N ASP A 435 12.36 27.22 2.30
CA ASP A 435 11.63 27.63 1.10
C ASP A 435 10.20 27.10 1.20
N PHE A 436 9.21 27.93 0.88
CA PHE A 436 7.80 27.52 0.96
C PHE A 436 7.07 27.74 -0.35
N THR A 437 6.17 26.81 -0.66
CA THR A 437 5.20 26.94 -1.74
C THR A 437 3.81 26.75 -1.16
N PHE A 438 2.95 27.72 -1.41
CA PHE A 438 1.53 27.63 -1.08
C PHE A 438 0.78 27.08 -2.29
N ASP A 439 -0.19 26.20 -2.07
CA ASP A 439 -1.10 25.80 -3.15
C ASP A 439 -1.94 27.01 -3.62
N GLY A 440 -2.36 27.01 -4.90
CA GLY A 440 -3.01 28.16 -5.53
C GLY A 440 -4.26 28.72 -4.81
N PRO A 441 -5.14 27.88 -4.22
CA PRO A 441 -6.25 28.36 -3.38
C PRO A 441 -5.77 29.06 -2.10
N VAL A 442 -4.69 28.55 -1.49
CA VAL A 442 -4.09 29.06 -0.25
C VAL A 442 -3.53 30.46 -0.43
N GLN A 443 -2.85 30.69 -1.56
CA GLN A 443 -2.34 32.02 -1.92
C GLN A 443 -3.46 33.05 -2.03
N LYS A 444 -4.60 32.70 -2.61
CA LYS A 444 -5.75 33.61 -2.77
C LYS A 444 -6.36 34.00 -1.42
N VAL A 445 -6.51 33.05 -0.49
CA VAL A 445 -7.05 33.32 0.85
C VAL A 445 -6.10 34.23 1.64
N ILE A 446 -4.79 33.96 1.59
CA ILE A 446 -3.75 34.77 2.23
C ILE A 446 -3.81 36.22 1.72
N GLU A 447 -4.00 36.39 0.42
CA GLU A 447 -4.10 37.73 -0.19
C GLU A 447 -5.37 38.48 0.18
N GLN A 448 -6.49 37.77 0.40
CA GLN A 448 -7.78 38.33 0.77
C GLN A 448 -7.88 38.70 2.25
N ASN A 449 -7.05 38.11 3.12
CA ASN A 449 -7.12 38.26 4.58
C ASN A 449 -5.87 38.93 5.19
N LYS A 450 -5.14 39.77 4.43
CA LYS A 450 -3.89 40.43 4.85
C LYS A 450 -3.95 41.26 6.14
N LEU A 451 -5.15 41.65 6.59
CA LEU A 451 -5.35 42.36 7.88
C LEU A 451 -5.36 41.42 9.09
N ALA A 452 -5.67 40.12 8.90
CA ALA A 452 -5.76 39.11 9.94
C ALA A 452 -4.54 38.15 9.98
N PHE A 453 -3.72 38.16 8.92
CA PHE A 453 -2.60 37.25 8.74
C PHE A 453 -1.28 38.02 8.64
N ASP A 454 -0.33 37.74 9.54
CA ASP A 454 1.06 38.16 9.39
C ASP A 454 1.91 37.00 8.86
N PRO A 455 2.10 36.89 7.53
CA PRO A 455 2.93 35.85 6.93
C PRO A 455 4.37 35.88 7.43
N ASN A 456 4.87 37.03 7.87
CA ASN A 456 6.25 37.16 8.33
C ASN A 456 6.44 36.54 9.71
N SER A 457 5.44 36.63 10.59
CA SER A 457 5.46 35.98 11.90
C SER A 457 5.43 34.45 11.78
N LEU A 458 4.55 33.91 10.93
CA LEU A 458 4.51 32.48 10.64
C LEU A 458 5.82 32.00 10.01
N LEU A 459 6.31 32.72 9.00
CA LEU A 459 7.56 32.40 8.35
C LEU A 459 8.72 32.45 9.34
N ALA A 460 8.75 33.41 10.26
CA ALA A 460 9.76 33.48 11.31
C ALA A 460 9.71 32.26 12.24
N GLN A 461 8.52 31.78 12.62
CA GLN A 461 8.39 30.59 13.47
C GLN A 461 8.75 29.30 12.75
N ILE A 462 8.26 29.10 11.52
CA ILE A 462 8.62 27.93 10.72
C ILE A 462 10.10 27.98 10.33
N SER A 463 10.67 29.16 10.08
CA SER A 463 12.11 29.33 9.87
C SER A 463 12.92 29.06 11.13
N ALA A 464 12.39 29.41 12.31
CA ALA A 464 13.04 29.09 13.59
C ALA A 464 13.08 27.58 13.85
N ILE A 465 12.04 26.85 13.41
CA ILE A 465 11.98 25.38 13.46
C ILE A 465 12.90 24.77 12.38
N GLY A 466 12.76 25.20 11.13
CA GLY A 466 13.51 24.69 10.00
C GLY A 466 15.00 24.99 10.06
N GLY A 467 15.39 26.11 10.69
CA GLY A 467 16.79 26.43 10.97
C GLY A 467 17.47 25.49 11.96
N LYS A 468 16.74 24.55 12.59
CA LYS A 468 17.30 23.52 13.48
C LYS A 468 17.54 22.18 12.80
N ILE A 469 17.17 22.04 11.52
CA ILE A 469 17.35 20.83 10.72
C ILE A 469 18.13 21.16 9.45
N GLU A 470 19.01 20.25 9.04
CA GLU A 470 19.97 20.46 7.94
C GLU A 470 19.24 20.56 6.59
N ALA A 471 18.49 19.51 6.26
CA ALA A 471 17.66 19.42 5.06
C ALA A 471 16.47 18.50 5.34
N GLY A 472 15.34 18.72 4.68
CA GLY A 472 14.11 17.95 4.87
C GLY A 472 12.85 18.79 4.67
N ASP A 473 11.71 18.33 5.19
CA ASP A 473 10.43 19.01 5.00
C ASP A 473 9.69 19.17 6.32
N ILE A 474 9.02 20.30 6.50
CA ILE A 474 7.98 20.46 7.52
C ILE A 474 6.63 20.39 6.85
N THR A 475 5.76 19.51 7.32
CA THR A 475 4.36 19.44 6.90
C THR A 475 3.45 19.81 8.05
N THR A 476 2.45 20.65 7.79
CA THR A 476 1.32 20.87 8.70
C THR A 476 0.04 20.33 8.07
N THR A 477 -0.76 19.61 8.85
CA THR A 477 -2.12 19.19 8.48
C THR A 477 -3.12 19.52 9.58
N SER A 478 -4.35 19.86 9.19
CA SER A 478 -5.47 20.06 10.11
C SER A 478 -6.63 19.14 9.74
N ASN A 479 -7.07 18.33 10.70
CA ASN A 479 -8.20 17.43 10.59
C ASN A 479 -9.33 17.90 11.50
N ILE A 480 -10.47 18.27 10.91
CA ILE A 480 -11.65 18.71 11.66
C ILE A 480 -12.83 17.87 11.22
N SER A 481 -13.45 17.19 12.19
CA SER A 481 -14.70 16.46 12.01
C SER A 481 -15.70 16.88 13.08
N ALA A 482 -16.91 16.32 13.05
CA ALA A 482 -17.95 16.66 14.00
C ALA A 482 -17.54 16.28 15.43
N GLY A 483 -17.01 17.25 16.18
CA GLY A 483 -16.57 17.08 17.57
C GLY A 483 -15.09 16.72 17.74
N ASP A 484 -14.28 16.77 16.68
CA ASP A 484 -12.86 16.43 16.72
C ASP A 484 -12.00 17.43 15.94
N HIS A 485 -10.92 17.91 16.53
CA HIS A 485 -9.96 18.80 15.88
C HIS A 485 -8.53 18.39 16.26
N VAL A 486 -7.80 17.89 15.26
CA VAL A 486 -6.41 17.45 15.39
C VAL A 486 -5.54 18.28 14.46
N LEU A 487 -4.53 18.94 15.03
CA LEU A 487 -3.46 19.57 14.28
C LEU A 487 -2.24 18.68 14.29
N THR A 488 -1.66 18.41 13.14
CA THR A 488 -0.41 17.66 13.03
C THR A 488 0.68 18.56 12.45
N LEU A 489 1.79 18.68 13.17
CA LEU A 489 3.05 19.24 12.67
C LEU A 489 4.03 18.09 12.55
N GLN A 490 4.58 17.89 11.37
CA GLN A 490 5.52 16.81 11.08
C GLN A 490 6.79 17.40 10.49
N LEU A 491 7.93 17.08 11.09
CA LEU A 491 9.25 17.41 10.55
C LEU A 491 9.88 16.13 10.05
N LYS A 492 10.26 16.08 8.78
CA LYS A 492 11.04 15.01 8.18
C LYS A 492 12.42 15.53 7.85
N SER A 493 13.44 14.72 8.11
CA SER A 493 14.84 15.06 7.80
C SER A 493 15.67 13.78 7.84
N THR A 494 16.94 13.86 7.45
CA THR A 494 17.86 12.72 7.46
C THR A 494 18.97 12.92 8.49
N ILE A 495 19.49 11.81 9.01
CA ILE A 495 20.73 11.74 9.78
C ILE A 495 21.66 10.71 9.16
N GLU A 496 22.97 10.90 9.29
CA GLU A 496 23.93 9.88 8.91
C GLU A 496 23.85 8.68 9.88
N HIS A 497 23.55 7.49 9.37
CA HIS A 497 23.57 6.22 10.11
C HIS A 497 24.67 5.31 9.62
N LYS A 498 25.33 4.61 10.55
CA LYS A 498 26.32 3.56 10.24
C LYS A 498 25.75 2.19 10.54
N GLY A 499 25.55 1.39 9.49
CA GLY A 499 25.12 0.00 9.59
C GLY A 499 26.12 -0.87 10.35
N GLN A 500 25.68 -2.08 10.74
CA GLN A 500 26.53 -3.05 11.43
C GLN A 500 27.72 -3.54 10.60
N ASP A 501 27.65 -3.40 9.28
CA ASP A 501 28.71 -3.67 8.31
C ASP A 501 29.63 -2.46 8.07
N ASN A 502 29.48 -1.39 8.86
CA ASN A 502 30.19 -0.12 8.76
C ASN A 502 29.88 0.68 7.48
N THR A 503 28.82 0.31 6.76
CA THR A 503 28.31 1.08 5.62
C THR A 503 27.51 2.29 6.13
N THR A 504 27.83 3.48 5.62
CA THR A 504 27.09 4.70 5.95
C THR A 504 25.90 4.88 5.01
N TYR A 505 24.73 5.19 5.56
CA TYR A 505 23.54 5.56 4.80
C TYR A 505 22.79 6.70 5.49
N ASP A 506 22.06 7.50 4.71
CA ASP A 506 21.16 8.52 5.23
C ASP A 506 19.92 7.82 5.80
N LEU A 507 19.75 7.89 7.11
CA LEU A 507 18.58 7.41 7.81
C LEU A 507 17.61 8.59 7.99
N GLY A 508 16.49 8.49 7.31
CA GLY A 508 15.40 9.43 7.50
C GLY A 508 14.78 9.33 8.89
N TYR A 509 14.23 10.43 9.40
CA TYR A 509 13.43 10.46 10.61
C TYR A 509 12.29 11.48 10.49
N ALA A 510 11.17 11.17 11.14
CA ALA A 510 10.01 12.03 11.29
C ALA A 510 9.77 12.33 12.77
N ILE A 511 9.80 13.61 13.15
CA ILE A 511 9.28 14.10 14.43
C ILE A 511 7.85 14.54 14.17
N THR A 512 6.88 13.86 14.78
CA THR A 512 5.46 14.18 14.64
C THR A 512 4.92 14.72 15.95
N LEU A 513 4.34 15.92 15.89
CA LEU A 513 3.58 16.53 16.96
C LEU A 513 2.11 16.54 16.56
N LYS A 514 1.23 15.94 17.38
CA LYS A 514 -0.22 16.05 17.23
C LYS A 514 -0.80 16.85 18.39
N ILE A 515 -1.73 17.74 18.10
CA ILE A 515 -2.46 18.55 19.08
C ILE A 515 -3.94 18.21 18.89
N HIS A 516 -4.48 17.48 19.85
CA HIS A 516 -5.90 17.14 19.89
C HIS A 516 -6.64 18.14 20.77
N MET A 517 -7.44 19.00 20.16
CA MET A 517 -8.19 20.06 20.86
C MET A 517 -9.49 19.50 21.41
N HIS A 518 -9.79 19.77 22.69
CA HIS A 518 -11.02 19.33 23.33
C HIS A 518 -11.63 20.43 24.23
N LYS A 519 -12.94 20.34 24.45
CA LYS A 519 -13.61 21.24 25.39
C LYS A 519 -13.07 21.08 26.80
N TYR A 520 -13.09 22.17 27.55
CA TYR A 520 -12.93 22.11 28.99
C TYR A 520 -14.25 21.77 29.66
N ASN A 521 -14.24 20.72 30.48
CA ASN A 521 -15.40 20.15 31.17
C ASN A 521 -15.18 20.02 32.68
N GLY A 522 -14.14 20.67 33.23
CA GLY A 522 -13.84 20.66 34.65
C GLY A 522 -14.81 21.52 35.47
N SER A 523 -15.01 21.13 36.73
CA SER A 523 -15.94 21.79 37.65
C SER A 523 -15.41 23.08 38.30
N THR A 524 -14.12 23.39 38.14
CA THR A 524 -13.44 24.52 38.80
C THR A 524 -12.45 25.19 37.84
N VAL A 525 -12.70 26.46 37.50
CA VAL A 525 -11.88 27.21 36.54
C VAL A 525 -10.43 27.37 37.05
N PRO A 526 -9.40 27.09 36.21
CA PRO A 526 -7.99 27.23 36.59
C PRO A 526 -7.62 28.64 37.07
N VAL A 527 -6.62 28.73 37.94
CA VAL A 527 -6.06 30.01 38.41
C VAL A 527 -5.55 30.82 37.21
N GLY A 528 -5.97 32.09 37.10
CA GLY A 528 -5.61 32.97 35.98
C GLY A 528 -6.54 32.93 34.78
N VAL A 529 -7.53 32.01 34.75
CA VAL A 529 -8.52 31.91 33.68
C VAL A 529 -9.90 32.29 34.24
N SER A 530 -10.68 33.10 33.51
CA SER A 530 -12.05 33.42 33.94
C SER A 530 -13.07 32.41 33.42
N ALA A 531 -14.20 32.23 34.12
CA ALA A 531 -15.30 31.38 33.64
C ALA A 531 -15.81 31.82 32.26
N THR A 532 -15.79 33.14 32.01
CA THR A 532 -16.13 33.74 30.73
C THR A 532 -15.15 33.34 29.61
N ASP A 533 -13.87 33.20 29.90
CA ASP A 533 -12.87 32.77 28.92
C ASP A 533 -13.04 31.29 28.55
N VAL A 534 -13.40 30.45 29.52
CA VAL A 534 -13.75 29.04 29.30
C VAL A 534 -15.01 28.90 28.44
N GLU A 535 -16.06 29.66 28.74
CA GLU A 535 -17.30 29.67 27.95
C GLU A 535 -17.05 30.13 26.51
N LYS A 536 -16.25 31.20 26.34
CA LYS A 536 -15.84 31.69 25.02
C LYS A 536 -15.04 30.65 24.26
N TYR A 537 -14.05 30.01 24.88
CA TYR A 537 -13.26 28.94 24.26
C TYR A 537 -14.16 27.77 23.79
N ASN A 538 -15.01 27.25 24.67
CA ASN A 538 -15.90 26.14 24.36
C ASN A 538 -16.92 26.50 23.25
N SER A 539 -17.48 27.71 23.31
CA SER A 539 -18.42 28.23 22.30
C SER A 539 -17.74 28.43 20.94
N ASN A 540 -16.49 28.89 20.96
CA ASN A 540 -15.70 29.04 19.75
C ASN A 540 -15.33 27.69 19.13
N LEU A 541 -14.95 26.70 19.94
CA LEU A 541 -14.69 25.34 19.46
C LEU A 541 -15.96 24.72 18.86
N ASP A 542 -17.13 24.95 19.47
CA ASP A 542 -18.43 24.60 18.88
C ASP A 542 -18.71 25.31 17.57
N THR A 543 -18.32 26.58 17.45
CA THR A 543 -18.49 27.37 16.23
C THR A 543 -17.59 26.83 15.12
N ILE A 544 -16.34 26.47 15.42
CA ILE A 544 -15.41 25.83 14.48
C ILE A 544 -15.97 24.48 14.01
N PHE A 545 -16.42 23.62 14.94
CA PHE A 545 -17.04 22.34 14.60
C PHE A 545 -18.31 22.47 13.75
N LYS A 546 -19.09 23.54 13.96
CA LYS A 546 -20.28 23.84 13.15
C LYS A 546 -19.93 24.47 11.79
N ALA A 547 -18.92 25.32 11.74
CA ALA A 547 -18.49 26.05 10.54
C ALA A 547 -17.68 25.19 9.57
N ALA A 548 -17.13 24.06 10.01
CA ALA A 548 -16.61 23.00 9.12
C ALA A 548 -17.65 22.44 8.12
N LYS A 549 -18.92 22.86 8.24
CA LYS A 549 -20.01 22.55 7.28
C LYS A 549 -20.34 23.69 6.29
N ASP A 550 -19.79 24.90 6.46
CA ASP A 550 -20.20 26.10 5.69
C ASP A 550 -19.07 27.13 5.58
N THR A 551 -18.45 27.16 4.41
CA THR A 551 -17.19 27.83 4.05
C THR A 551 -17.17 29.34 4.32
N ALA A 552 -18.28 30.05 4.14
CA ALA A 552 -18.34 31.52 4.23
C ALA A 552 -18.46 32.06 5.67
N LYS A 553 -18.98 31.28 6.61
CA LYS A 553 -19.07 31.66 8.04
C LYS A 553 -17.78 31.41 8.80
N PHE A 554 -16.92 30.57 8.22
CA PHE A 554 -15.69 30.12 8.80
C PHE A 554 -14.68 31.27 9.01
N ALA A 555 -14.49 32.13 8.01
CA ALA A 555 -13.57 33.27 8.08
C ALA A 555 -13.93 34.32 9.17
N LEU A 556 -15.21 34.62 9.36
CA LEU A 556 -15.68 35.56 10.41
C LEU A 556 -15.50 35.03 11.84
N SER A 557 -15.51 33.70 12.02
CA SER A 557 -15.37 33.09 13.34
C SER A 557 -13.94 33.11 13.89
N ILE A 558 -12.94 33.15 13.00
CA ILE A 558 -11.51 33.23 13.35
C ILE A 558 -11.14 34.58 13.96
N GLU A 559 -11.71 35.67 13.47
CA GLU A 559 -11.42 37.03 13.95
C GLU A 559 -11.86 37.22 15.42
N ASN A 560 -13.00 36.63 15.79
CA ASN A 560 -13.48 36.62 17.17
C ASN A 560 -12.66 35.72 18.10
N TYR A 561 -12.07 34.64 17.58
CA TYR A 561 -11.20 33.74 18.33
C TYR A 561 -9.86 34.40 18.72
N ARG A 562 -9.29 35.19 17.81
CA ARG A 562 -8.00 35.86 17.99
C ARG A 562 -8.00 36.93 19.09
N SER A 563 -9.10 37.68 19.22
CA SER A 563 -9.16 38.84 20.14
C SER A 563 -9.25 38.46 21.63
N THR A 564 -9.57 37.20 21.94
CA THR A 564 -9.88 36.74 23.30
C THR A 564 -8.76 35.96 23.99
N LEU A 565 -7.83 35.34 23.23
CA LEU A 565 -6.70 34.61 23.82
C LEU A 565 -5.55 35.54 24.30
N LEU A 566 -5.50 36.77 23.80
CA LEU A 566 -4.35 37.67 24.00
C LEU A 566 -4.36 38.47 25.31
N SER A 567 -5.44 38.43 26.11
CA SER A 567 -5.65 39.45 27.15
C SER A 567 -5.44 39.04 28.61
N SER A 568 -5.18 37.77 28.99
CA SER A 568 -5.25 37.45 30.43
C SER A 568 -4.33 36.42 31.10
N VAL A 569 -3.37 35.73 30.45
CA VAL A 569 -2.67 34.62 31.17
C VAL A 569 -1.13 34.69 31.19
N LEU A 570 -0.51 35.66 30.51
CA LEU A 570 0.94 35.68 30.23
C LEU A 570 1.93 35.89 31.42
N GLU A 571 1.51 36.02 32.67
CA GLU A 571 2.44 36.35 33.77
C GLU A 571 2.19 35.57 35.08
N SER A 572 2.74 34.35 35.23
CA SER A 572 3.44 33.91 36.46
C SER A 572 4.05 32.48 36.38
N LEU A 573 5.32 32.39 36.84
CA LEU A 573 6.30 31.27 36.94
C LEU A 573 5.83 30.02 37.75
N PRO A 574 6.56 28.86 37.93
CA PRO A 574 7.95 28.46 37.61
C PRO A 574 8.15 26.98 37.06
N LYS A 575 9.40 26.47 37.10
CA LYS A 575 10.03 25.31 36.39
C LYS A 575 9.55 23.87 36.70
N ALA A 576 9.46 23.08 35.60
CA ALA A 576 9.70 21.65 35.33
C ALA A 576 9.20 20.53 36.28
N PRO A 577 8.43 19.53 35.77
CA PRO A 577 8.05 18.32 36.50
C PRO A 577 8.32 16.97 35.79
N ASP A 578 8.34 15.89 36.59
CA ASP A 578 8.61 14.48 36.25
C ASP A 578 7.45 13.74 35.52
N PRO A 579 7.72 12.56 34.89
CA PRO A 579 6.72 11.79 34.15
C PRO A 579 5.55 11.33 35.04
N GLY A 580 4.32 11.65 34.64
CA GLY A 580 3.09 11.14 35.26
C GLY A 580 2.25 12.14 36.05
N THR A 581 2.62 13.43 36.09
CA THR A 581 1.81 14.47 36.74
C THR A 581 1.06 15.30 35.70
N VAL A 582 -0.27 15.41 35.83
CA VAL A 582 -1.08 16.31 34.99
C VAL A 582 -0.77 17.75 35.40
N ILE A 583 -0.09 18.48 34.53
CA ILE A 583 0.29 19.88 34.75
C ILE A 583 -0.19 20.66 33.53
N GLY A 584 -1.10 21.60 33.76
CA GLY A 584 -1.62 22.47 32.72
C GLY A 584 -0.54 23.43 32.27
N TYR A 585 0.02 23.19 31.09
CA TYR A 585 0.87 24.15 30.40
C TYR A 585 0.01 25.10 29.57
N GLU A 586 0.45 26.36 29.45
CA GLU A 586 -0.04 27.25 28.40
C GLU A 586 0.43 26.71 27.04
N LEU A 587 -0.51 26.53 26.09
CA LEU A 587 -0.16 26.48 24.68
C LEU A 587 0.20 27.89 24.25
N ASP A 588 1.38 28.07 23.69
CA ASP A 588 1.76 29.30 23.00
C ASP A 588 0.65 29.64 21.97
N ALA A 589 0.04 30.82 22.16
CA ALA A 589 -1.06 31.36 21.35
C ALA A 589 -0.74 31.33 19.86
N THR A 590 0.54 31.28 19.50
CA THR A 590 1.02 31.29 18.13
C THR A 590 0.92 29.95 17.40
N ILE A 591 0.90 28.80 18.09
CA ILE A 591 0.69 27.48 17.44
C ILE A 591 -0.80 27.16 17.27
N ILE A 592 -1.65 27.61 18.19
CA ILE A 592 -3.10 27.65 17.97
C ILE A 592 -3.38 28.49 16.70
N PHE A 593 -2.61 29.56 16.48
CA PHE A 593 -2.65 30.37 15.25
C PHE A 593 -2.22 29.61 13.98
N VAL A 594 -1.23 28.71 14.05
CA VAL A 594 -0.78 27.87 12.91
C VAL A 594 -1.87 26.88 12.48
N GLY A 595 -2.60 26.29 13.44
CA GLY A 595 -3.75 25.44 13.15
C GLY A 595 -4.98 26.18 12.66
N ILE A 596 -5.19 27.40 13.16
CA ILE A 596 -6.23 28.34 12.70
C ILE A 596 -5.92 28.89 11.30
N LEU A 597 -4.65 28.92 10.90
CA LEU A 597 -4.26 29.31 9.56
C LEU A 597 -4.51 28.20 8.52
N ALA A 598 -4.22 26.93 8.86
CA ALA A 598 -4.64 25.78 8.05
C ALA A 598 -6.16 25.76 7.82
N LEU A 599 -6.90 26.37 8.75
CA LEU A 599 -8.33 26.55 8.73
C LEU A 599 -8.81 27.66 7.80
N ALA A 600 -8.13 28.81 7.72
CA ALA A 600 -8.41 29.82 6.70
C ALA A 600 -8.21 29.26 5.28
N ILE A 601 -7.30 28.30 5.14
CA ILE A 601 -6.89 27.66 3.89
C ILE A 601 -7.92 26.63 3.37
N ALA A 602 -8.75 26.07 4.25
CA ALA A 602 -9.80 25.10 3.92
C ALA A 602 -11.14 25.75 3.53
N ALA A 603 -11.26 27.08 3.66
CA ALA A 603 -12.42 27.88 3.27
C ALA A 603 -12.13 28.68 1.99
#